data_AF-A0A1I4FV85-F1
#
_entry.id   AF-A0A1I4FV85-F1
#
_cell.length_a   1.000
_cell.length_b   1.000
_cell.length_c   1.000
_cell.angle_alpha   90.00
_cell.angle_beta   90.00
_cell.angle_gamma   90.00
#
_symmetry.space_group_name_H-M   'P 1'
#
loop_
_entity.id
_entity.type
_entity.pdbx_description
1 polymer ?
#
loop_
_entity_poly.entity_id
_entity_poly.type
_entity_poly.pdbx_seq_one_letter_code
_entity_poly.pdbx_strand_id
1 'polypeptide(L)' 'MLIKRQLEYRGVKLVVFVQPDSSLACIAAWMTHEAAGQYALSEKPRFSVDILRSLRAEIHRSLRQDRA' A
#
# COMPACT_ATOMS: atom_id res chain seq x y z
N MET A 1 -10.85 -2.28 13.04
CA MET A 1 -10.95 -2.14 11.57
C MET A 1 -12.16 -2.91 11.09
N LEU A 2 -13.11 -2.28 10.41
CA LEU A 2 -14.29 -2.97 9.86
C LEU A 2 -14.06 -3.27 8.38
N ILE A 3 -13.76 -4.52 8.06
CA ILE A 3 -13.62 -4.98 6.66
C ILE A 3 -15.01 -5.00 6.02
N LYS A 4 -15.15 -4.29 4.90
CA LYS A 4 -16.39 -4.24 4.11
C LYS A 4 -16.40 -5.26 2.98
N ARG A 5 -15.24 -5.50 2.36
CA ARG A 5 -15.14 -6.37 1.19
C ARG A 5 -13.73 -6.92 1.02
N GLN A 6 -13.64 -8.11 0.46
CA GLN A 6 -12.41 -8.65 -0.11
C GLN A 6 -12.56 -8.74 -1.64
N LEU A 7 -11.49 -8.50 -2.36
CA LEU A 7 -11.45 -8.53 -3.82
C LEU A 7 -10.09 -9.01 -4.32
N GLU A 8 -10.02 -9.37 -5.59
CA GLU A 8 -8.78 -9.79 -6.24
C GLU A 8 -8.54 -8.90 -7.47
N TYR A 9 -7.33 -8.39 -7.61
CA TYR A 9 -6.94 -7.55 -8.73
C TYR A 9 -5.53 -7.92 -9.20
N ARG A 10 -5.38 -8.28 -10.48
CA ARG A 10 -4.11 -8.74 -11.07
C ARG A 10 -3.42 -9.83 -10.21
N GLY A 11 -4.20 -10.78 -9.68
CA GLY A 11 -3.71 -11.86 -8.81
C GLY A 11 -3.36 -11.45 -7.37
N VAL A 12 -3.60 -10.20 -6.99
CA VAL A 12 -3.38 -9.70 -5.63
C VAL A 12 -4.70 -9.64 -4.87
N LYS A 13 -4.78 -10.30 -3.72
CA LYS A 13 -5.90 -10.19 -2.80
C LYS A 13 -5.86 -8.84 -2.08
N LEU A 14 -6.97 -8.12 -2.11
CA LEU A 14 -7.15 -6.79 -1.54
C LEU A 14 -8.30 -6.80 -0.53
N VAL A 15 -8.18 -5.95 0.49
CA VAL A 15 -9.16 -5.75 1.56
C VAL A 15 -9.60 -4.29 1.54
N VAL A 16 -10.91 -4.08 1.52
CA VAL A 16 -11.53 -2.75 1.61
C VAL A 16 -12.14 -2.57 3.00
N PHE A 17 -11.82 -1.46 3.66
CA PHE A 17 -12.33 -1.13 4.99
C PHE A 17 -12.65 0.36 5.11
N VAL A 18 -13.53 0.68 6.07
CA VAL A 18 -13.91 2.07 6.38
C VAL A 18 -12.89 2.67 7.33
N GLN A 19 -12.40 3.86 6.99
CA GLN A 19 -11.53 4.67 7.83
C GLN A 19 -12.33 5.52 8.83
N PRO A 20 -11.71 6.07 9.88
CA PRO A 20 -12.41 6.89 10.88
C PRO A 20 -13.13 8.11 10.30
N ASP A 21 -12.64 8.67 9.19
CA ASP A 21 -13.25 9.77 8.44
C ASP A 21 -14.37 9.32 7.49
N SER A 22 -14.83 8.07 7.60
CA SER A 22 -15.83 7.41 6.75
C SER A 22 -15.40 7.18 5.29
N SER A 23 -14.17 7.51 4.92
CA SER A 23 -13.62 7.16 3.62
C SER A 23 -13.32 5.66 3.51
N LEU A 24 -13.11 5.17 2.29
CA LEU A 24 -12.74 3.77 2.03
C LEU A 24 -11.26 3.67 1.72
N ALA A 25 -10.56 2.82 2.47
CA ALA A 25 -9.21 2.39 2.15
C ALA A 25 -9.24 1.01 1.49
N CYS A 26 -8.36 0.80 0.51
CA CYS A 26 -8.11 -0.49 -0.11
C CYS A 26 -6.62 -0.82 0.04
N ILE A 27 -6.31 -1.93 0.69
CA ILE A 27 -4.93 -2.39 0.92
C ILE A 27 -4.78 -3.83 0.49
N ALA A 28 -3.54 -4.27 0.24
CA ALA A 28 -3.28 -5.68 0.02
C ALA A 28 -3.59 -6.49 1.29
N ALA A 29 -4.22 -7.66 1.13
CA ALA A 29 -4.67 -8.48 2.25
C ALA A 29 -3.52 -8.88 3.19
N TRP A 30 -2.32 -9.09 2.66
CA TRP A 30 -1.15 -9.40 3.49
C TRP A 30 -0.81 -8.28 4.49
N MET A 31 -1.21 -7.04 4.22
CA MET A 31 -0.99 -5.91 5.13
C MET A 31 -1.85 -5.98 6.40
N THR A 32 -2.84 -6.89 6.46
CA THR A 32 -3.63 -7.15 7.68
C THR A 32 -3.03 -8.25 8.54
N HIS A 33 -1.96 -8.92 8.08
CA HIS A 33 -1.28 -9.95 8.86
C HIS A 33 -0.33 -9.31 9.88
N GLU A 34 -0.16 -9.95 11.04
CA GLU A 34 0.75 -9.48 12.09
C GLU A 34 2.19 -9.29 11.58
N ALA A 35 2.65 -10.19 10.70
CA ALA A 35 3.97 -10.11 10.07
C ALA A 35 4.19 -8.82 9.24
N ALA A 36 3.13 -8.12 8.84
CA ALA A 36 3.23 -6.83 8.16
C ALA A 36 3.71 -5.71 9.11
N GLY A 37 3.65 -5.91 10.43
CA GLY A 37 4.15 -4.97 11.42
C GLY A 37 5.64 -4.65 11.25
N GLN A 38 6.42 -5.55 10.64
CA GLN A 38 7.81 -5.26 10.27
C GLN A 38 7.93 -4.13 9.24
N TYR A 39 6.88 -3.77 8.51
CA TYR A 39 6.89 -2.67 7.54
C TYR A 39 6.20 -1.41 8.08
N ALA A 40 5.88 -1.37 9.38
CA ALA A 40 5.27 -0.21 10.01
C ALA A 40 6.15 1.03 9.87
N LEU A 41 5.50 2.18 9.69
CA LEU A 41 6.17 3.48 9.71
C LEU A 41 6.72 3.73 11.12
N SER A 42 7.98 4.15 11.19
CA SER A 42 8.67 4.50 12.44
C SER A 42 9.33 5.86 12.32
N GLU A 43 9.55 6.53 13.46
CA GLU A 43 10.22 7.84 13.50
C GLU A 43 11.60 7.82 12.85
N LYS A 44 12.31 6.70 12.98
CA LYS A 44 13.54 6.44 12.22
C LYS A 44 13.17 5.70 10.94
N PRO A 45 13.29 6.33 9.76
CA PRO A 45 12.99 5.66 8.52
C PRO A 45 14.04 4.57 8.26
N ARG A 46 13.58 3.38 7.85
CA ARG A 46 14.48 2.26 7.50
C ARG A 46 15.22 2.50 6.19
N PHE A 47 14.69 3.39 5.35
CA PHE A 47 15.27 3.78 4.07
C PHE A 47 15.63 5.26 4.12
N SER A 48 16.75 5.63 3.49
CA SER A 48 17.07 7.04 3.32
C SER A 48 16.03 7.73 2.44
N VAL A 49 15.89 9.05 2.61
CA VAL A 49 14.99 9.87 1.78
C VAL A 49 15.34 9.74 0.29
N ASP A 50 16.63 9.60 -0.04
CA ASP A 50 17.07 9.46 -1.44
C ASP A 50 16.65 8.13 -2.07
N ILE A 51 16.64 7.04 -1.29
CA ILE A 51 16.10 5.74 -1.73
C ILE A 51 14.59 5.88 -2.01
N LEU A 52 13.84 6.50 -1.09
CA LEU A 52 12.40 6.70 -1.27
C LEU A 52 12.08 7.59 -2.49
N ARG A 53 12.89 8.64 -2.73
CA ARG A 53 12.76 9.50 -3.92
C ARG A 53 13.03 8.73 -5.21
N SER A 54 14.06 7.87 -5.21
CA SER A 54 14.41 7.02 -6.35
C SER A 54 13.29 6.03 -6.67
N LEU A 55 12.77 5.34 -5.64
CA LEU A 55 11.64 4.41 -5.79
C LEU A 55 10.39 5.10 -6.32
N ARG A 56 10.06 6.30 -5.80
CA ARG A 56 8.94 7.11 -6.31
C ARG A 56 9.12 7.43 -7.79
N ALA A 57 10.33 7.83 -8.21
CA ALA A 57 10.60 8.16 -9.60
C ALA A 57 10.45 6.95 -10.52
N GLU A 58 10.87 5.77 -10.07
CA GLU A 58 10.71 4.51 -10.79
C GLU A 58 9.24 4.12 -10.96
N ILE A 59 8.47 4.08 -9.87
CA ILE A 59 7.02 3.80 -9.90
C ILE A 59 6.30 4.77 -10.85
N HIS A 60 6.66 6.05 -10.81
CA HIS A 60 6.07 7.06 -11.68
C HIS A 60 6.39 6.83 -13.17
N ARG A 61 7.58 6.30 -13.49
CA ARG A 61 7.91 5.88 -14.87
C ARG A 61 7.07 4.68 -15.28
N SER A 62 6.97 3.64 -14.45
CA SER A 62 6.19 2.43 -14.74
C SER A 62 4.69 2.75 -14.95
N LEU A 63 4.11 3.63 -14.13
CA LEU A 63 2.71 4.05 -14.25
C LEU A 63 2.43 4.87 -15.52
N ARG A 64 3.43 5.55 -16.09
CA ARG A 64 3.29 6.26 -17.37
C ARG A 64 3.35 5.32 -18.56
N GLN A 65 4.09 4.22 -18.47
CA GLN A 65 4.16 3.22 -19.54
C GLN A 65 2.86 2.42 -19.68
N ASP A 66 2.14 2.16 -18.59
CA ASP A 66 0.83 1.45 -18.61
C ASP A 66 -0.33 2.30 -19.20
N ARG A 67 -0.09 3.58 -19.51
CA ARG A 67 -1.10 4.54 -20.05
C ARG A 67 -0.84 4.97 -21.50
N ALA A 68 0.26 4.53 -22.11
CA ALA A 68 0.61 4.80 -23.51
C ALA A 68 0.33 3.56 -24.37
#